data_AF-A0AAV8B8P7-F1
#
_entry.id   AF-A0AAV8B8P7-F1
#
_cell.length_a   1.000
_cell.length_b   1.000
_cell.length_c   1.000
_cell.angle_alpha   90.00
_cell.angle_beta   90.00
_cell.angle_gamma   90.00
#
_symmetry.space_group_name_H-M   'P 1'
#
loop_
_entity.id
_entity.type
_entity.pdbx_description
1 polymer ?
#
loop_
_entity_poly.entity_id
_entity_poly.type
_entity_poly.pdbx_seq_one_letter_code
_entity_poly.pdbx_strand_id
1 'polypeptide(L)'
;MSRRGTAKKKTAEFDPISCSRVVNMLVNRILLAIRWLLEASRKRSGTSMTSQLSSELIDAASKKRGKAIRKKEETHKRAEASRSFAHFR
;
A
#
# COMPACT_ATOMS: atom_id res chain seq x y z
N MET A 1 -14.36 -23.83 41.59
CA MET A 1 -13.84 -23.91 40.20
C MET A 1 -14.20 -22.63 39.47
N SER A 2 -13.36 -22.22 38.51
CA SER A 2 -13.50 -21.06 37.61
C SER A 2 -12.88 -19.74 38.10
N ARG A 3 -11.54 -19.65 37.99
CA ARG A 3 -10.83 -18.38 37.85
C ARG A 3 -10.81 -18.01 36.37
N ARG A 4 -11.82 -17.27 35.90
CA ARG A 4 -11.75 -16.60 34.58
C ARG A 4 -10.83 -15.38 34.73
N GLY A 5 -9.55 -15.56 34.39
CA GLY A 5 -8.62 -14.46 34.24
C GLY A 5 -9.02 -13.60 33.04
N THR A 6 -9.46 -12.37 33.28
CA THR A 6 -9.68 -11.39 32.22
C THR A 6 -8.33 -11.04 31.62
N ALA A 7 -8.08 -11.49 30.39
CA ALA A 7 -6.87 -11.16 29.65
C ALA A 7 -6.75 -9.63 29.55
N LYS A 8 -5.73 -9.06 30.20
CA LYS A 8 -5.34 -7.66 30.00
C LYS A 8 -4.99 -7.51 28.53
N LYS A 9 -5.86 -6.82 27.78
CA LYS A 9 -5.59 -6.36 26.42
C LYS A 9 -4.31 -5.50 26.53
N LYS A 10 -3.16 -6.03 26.11
CA LYS A 10 -1.94 -5.24 25.96
C LYS A 10 -2.26 -4.17 24.91
N THR A 11 -2.63 -2.99 25.36
CA THR A 11 -2.56 -1.79 24.53
C THR A 11 -1.07 -1.61 24.26
N ALA A 12 -0.63 -2.00 23.06
CA ALA A 12 0.68 -1.62 22.58
C ALA A 12 0.80 -0.11 22.78
N GLU A 13 1.77 0.29 23.58
CA GLU A 13 2.02 1.70 23.85
C GLU A 13 2.23 2.39 22.51
N PHE A 14 1.43 3.42 22.26
CA PHE A 14 1.40 4.06 20.96
C PHE A 14 2.60 5.01 20.86
N ASP A 15 3.63 4.62 20.09
CA ASP A 15 4.85 5.41 19.97
C ASP A 15 4.55 6.79 19.36
N PRO A 16 5.08 7.89 19.94
CA PRO A 16 4.83 9.25 19.45
C PRO A 16 5.35 9.47 18.01
N ILE A 17 6.36 8.68 17.60
CA ILE A 17 6.92 8.72 16.25
C ILE A 17 5.89 8.26 15.20
N SER A 18 5.05 7.26 15.51
CA SER A 18 3.98 6.79 14.60
C SER A 18 2.87 7.82 14.37
N CYS A 19 2.68 8.77 15.30
CA CYS A 19 1.68 9.84 15.16
C CYS A 19 2.15 10.99 14.26
N SER A 20 3.45 11.08 13.98
CA SER A 20 3.98 12.14 13.12
C SER A 20 3.31 12.08 11.74
N ARG A 21 2.71 13.20 11.32
CA ARG A 21 2.05 13.36 10.01
C ARG A 21 2.97 12.95 8.86
N VAL A 22 4.25 13.28 8.96
CA VAL A 22 5.29 12.95 7.97
C VAL A 22 5.53 11.45 7.95
N VAL A 23 5.73 10.83 9.11
CA VAL A 23 5.95 9.38 9.22
C VAL A 23 4.73 8.63 8.68
N ASN A 24 3.52 9.02 9.06
CA ASN A 24 2.30 8.38 8.61
C ASN A 24 2.09 8.55 7.09
N MET A 25 2.38 9.72 6.52
CA MET A 25 2.33 9.91 5.05
C MET A 25 3.35 9.02 4.32
N LEU A 26 4.58 8.90 4.84
CA LEU A 26 5.62 8.06 4.24
C LEU A 26 5.24 6.57 4.31
N VAL A 27 4.77 6.11 5.47
CA VAL A 27 4.32 4.73 5.68
C VAL A 27 3.15 4.40 4.76
N ASN A 28 2.14 5.27 4.66
CA ASN A 28 0.99 5.07 3.78
C ASN A 28 1.40 5.01 2.30
N ARG A 29 2.37 5.84 1.88
CA ARG A 29 2.90 5.81 0.51
C ARG A 29 3.54 4.47 0.18
N ILE A 30 4.38 3.95 1.07
CA ILE A 30 5.07 2.66 0.88
C ILE A 30 4.06 1.51 0.91
N LEU A 31 3.13 1.52 1.88
CA LEU A 31 2.12 0.48 2.02
C LEU A 31 1.22 0.39 0.78
N LEU A 32 0.81 1.54 0.21
CA LEU A 32 0.02 1.60 -1.01
C LEU A 32 0.78 1.02 -2.21
N ALA A 33 2.07 1.34 -2.33
CA ALA A 33 2.92 0.81 -3.40
C ALA A 33 3.05 -0.73 -3.31
N ILE A 34 3.31 -1.27 -2.13
CA ILE A 34 3.40 -2.72 -1.89
C ILE A 34 2.06 -3.40 -2.25
N ARG A 35 0.93 -2.83 -1.83
CA ARG A 35 -0.40 -3.36 -2.13
C ARG A 35 -0.65 -3.44 -3.63
N TRP A 36 -0.30 -2.40 -4.39
CA TRP A 36 -0.49 -2.39 -5.84
C TRP A 36 0.40 -3.40 -6.57
N LEU A 37 1.66 -3.56 -6.14
CA LEU A 37 2.56 -4.58 -6.70
C LEU A 37 2.04 -6.00 -6.44
N LEU A 38 1.55 -6.26 -5.22
CA LEU A 38 1.00 -7.56 -4.86
C LEU A 38 -0.27 -7.89 -5.65
N GLU A 39 -1.18 -6.92 -5.79
CA GLU A 39 -2.41 -7.08 -6.57
C GLU A 39 -2.13 -7.27 -8.07
N ALA A 40 -1.16 -6.52 -8.62
CA ALA A 40 -0.69 -6.68 -10.00
C ALA A 40 -0.13 -8.08 -10.26
N SER A 41 0.70 -8.58 -9.34
CA SER A 41 1.34 -9.89 -9.45
C SER A 41 0.33 -11.02 -9.40
N ARG A 42 -0.67 -10.94 -8.50
CA ARG A 42 -1.77 -11.91 -8.42
C ARG A 42 -2.63 -11.99 -9.68
N LYS A 43 -2.76 -10.87 -10.41
CA LYS A 43 -3.52 -10.81 -11.68
C LYS A 43 -2.70 -11.23 -12.90
N ARG A 44 -1.44 -11.63 -12.73
CA ARG A 44 -0.59 -12.11 -13.83
C ARG A 44 -0.79 -13.62 -13.96
N SER A 45 -0.81 -14.14 -15.18
CA SER A 45 -0.81 -15.58 -15.42
C SER A 45 0.62 -16.12 -15.28
N GLY A 46 0.80 -17.17 -14.49
CA GLY A 46 2.12 -17.77 -14.23
C GLY A 46 2.00 -18.95 -13.27
N THR A 47 3.05 -19.76 -13.19
CA THR A 47 3.09 -21.01 -12.41
C THR A 47 3.37 -20.79 -10.92
N SER A 48 4.13 -19.76 -10.56
CA SER A 48 4.47 -19.46 -9.16
C SER A 48 4.39 -17.97 -8.85
N MET A 49 3.83 -17.65 -7.68
CA MET A 49 3.68 -16.30 -7.15
C MET A 49 5.03 -15.55 -7.05
N THR A 50 6.12 -16.25 -6.73
CA THR A 50 7.47 -15.66 -6.68
C THR A 50 7.97 -15.22 -8.05
N SER A 51 7.71 -16.00 -9.11
CA SER A 51 8.08 -15.64 -10.48
C SER A 51 7.26 -14.45 -11.00
N GLN A 52 5.96 -14.42 -10.67
CA GLN A 52 5.07 -13.31 -11.02
C GLN A 52 5.49 -12.00 -10.35
N LEU A 53 5.79 -12.04 -9.04
CA LEU A 53 6.28 -10.89 -8.27
C LEU A 53 7.62 -10.38 -8.79
N SER A 54 8.58 -11.28 -9.06
CA SER A 54 9.89 -10.91 -9.59
C SER A 54 9.75 -10.21 -10.95
N SER A 55 8.93 -10.76 -11.83
CA SER A 55 8.64 -10.17 -13.15
C SER A 55 8.04 -8.76 -13.02
N GLU A 56 7.03 -8.58 -12.16
CA GLU A 56 6.43 -7.25 -11.94
C GLU A 56 7.41 -6.25 -11.29
N LEU A 57 8.28 -6.71 -10.38
CA LEU A 57 9.31 -5.85 -9.78
C LEU A 57 10.33 -5.38 -10.83
N ILE A 58 10.79 -6.28 -11.70
CA ILE A 58 11.72 -5.94 -12.78
C ILE A 58 11.06 -4.98 -13.78
N ASP A 59 9.81 -5.26 -14.18
CA ASP A 59 9.06 -4.40 -15.10
C ASP A 59 8.85 -2.99 -14.50
N ALA A 60 8.54 -2.92 -13.19
CA ALA A 60 8.35 -1.66 -12.48
C ALA A 60 9.67 -0.88 -12.31
N ALA A 61 10.76 -1.56 -11.94
CA ALA A 61 12.05 -0.92 -11.64
C ALA A 61 12.79 -0.48 -12.91
N SER A 62 12.90 -1.37 -13.91
CA SER A 62 13.73 -1.12 -15.08
C SER A 62 12.99 -0.36 -16.18
N LYS A 63 11.69 -0.60 -16.35
CA LYS A 63 10.93 -0.07 -17.49
C LYS A 63 9.85 0.94 -17.10
N LYS A 64 9.63 1.17 -15.80
CA LYS A 64 8.49 1.96 -15.28
C LYS A 64 7.17 1.53 -15.93
N ARG A 65 6.99 0.23 -16.13
CA ARG A 65 5.81 -0.37 -16.78
C ARG A 65 5.25 -1.45 -15.88
N GLY A 66 4.04 -1.92 -16.20
CA GLY A 66 3.35 -2.97 -15.44
C GLY A 66 2.01 -2.49 -14.90
N LYS A 67 1.21 -3.45 -14.42
CA LYS A 67 -0.17 -3.17 -13.97
C LYS A 67 -0.18 -2.25 -12.74
N ALA A 68 0.82 -2.37 -11.87
CA ALA A 68 0.97 -1.52 -10.69
C ALA A 68 1.26 -0.06 -11.06
N ILE A 69 2.15 0.18 -12.04
CA ILE A 69 2.51 1.54 -12.48
C ILE A 69 1.35 2.21 -13.22
N ARG A 70 0.64 1.47 -14.08
CA ARG A 70 -0.55 1.98 -14.76
C ARG A 70 -1.62 2.44 -13.77
N LYS A 71 -1.86 1.67 -12.69
CA LYS A 71 -2.78 2.06 -11.61
C LYS A 71 -2.34 3.33 -10.89
N LYS A 72 -1.04 3.52 -10.67
CA LYS A 72 -0.48 4.78 -10.13
C LYS A 72 -0.75 5.96 -11.05
N GLU A 73 -0.55 5.81 -12.35
CA GLU A 73 -0.77 6.88 -13.33
C GLU A 73 -2.25 7.24 -13.47
N GLU A 74 -3.12 6.24 -13.54
CA GLU A 74 -4.57 6.45 -13.60
C GLU A 74 -5.09 7.18 -12.35
N THR A 75 -4.58 6.81 -11.16
CA THR A 75 -4.95 7.50 -9.91
C THR A 75 -4.41 8.92 -9.85
N HIS A 76 -3.20 9.17 -10.35
CA HIS A 76 -2.65 10.53 -10.46
C HIS A 76 -3.46 11.39 -11.42
N LYS A 77 -3.76 10.88 -12.62
CA LYS A 77 -4.56 11.59 -13.62
C LYS A 77 -5.96 11.91 -13.10
N ARG A 78 -6.58 10.97 -12.37
CA ARG A 78 -7.88 11.20 -11.73
C ARG A 78 -7.80 12.28 -10.66
N ALA A 79 -6.74 12.28 -9.85
CA ALA A 79 -6.51 13.32 -8.85
C ALA A 79 -6.31 14.70 -9.49
N GLU A 80 -5.54 14.79 -10.58
CA GLU A 80 -5.35 16.01 -11.36
C GLU A 80 -6.67 16.52 -11.96
N ALA A 81 -7.50 15.63 -12.50
CA ALA A 81 -8.81 15.98 -13.02
C ALA A 81 -9.75 16.54 -11.93
N SER A 82 -9.62 16.05 -10.69
CA SER A 82 -10.38 16.55 -9.54
C SER A 82 -9.77 17.78 -8.85
N ARG A 83 -8.71 18.37 -9.40
CA ARG A 83 -7.99 19.47 -8.75
C ARG A 83 -8.88 20.69 -8.47
N SER A 84 -9.84 20.99 -9.36
CA SER A 84 -10.82 22.07 -9.15
C SER A 84 -11.69 21.85 -7.92
N PHE A 85 -11.96 20.59 -7.55
CA PHE A 85 -12.76 20.26 -6.36
C PHE A 85 -11.98 20.32 -5.05
N ALA A 86 -10.65 20.48 -5.09
CA ALA A 86 -9.83 20.57 -3.89
C ALA A 86 -10.12 21.81 -3.05
N HIS A 87 -10.75 22.83 -3.66
CA HIS A 87 -11.13 24.08 -3.01
C HIS A 87 -12.47 24.03 -2.27
N PHE A 88 -13.30 23.00 -2.51
CA PHE A 88 -14.50 22.77 -1.72
C PHE A 88 -14.10 21.97 -0.47
N ARG A 89 -13.75 22.66 0.62
CA ARG A 89 -13.39 22.02 1.89
C ARG A 89 -13.92 22.79 3.08
#